data_AF-A0A161M5L1-F1
#
_entry.id   AF-A0A161M5L1-F1
#
_cell.length_a   1.000
_cell.length_b   1.000
_cell.length_c   1.000
_cell.angle_alpha   90.00
_cell.angle_beta   90.00
_cell.angle_gamma   90.00
#
_symmetry.space_group_name_H-M   'P 1'
#
loop_
_entity.id
_entity.type
_entity.pdbx_description
1 polymer ?
#
loop_
_entity_poly.entity_id
_entity_poly.type
_entity_poly.pdbx_seq_one_letter_code
_entity_poly.pdbx_strand_id
1 'polypeptide(L)'
;GHVALYNFNANNEWEKTDVEGALFLYSRTGEPQYNAFVLNRLSTINLIEPINEGLDLQLQEPFLLYRTSSGQIHAIWFYDRDECIKIAKAVEKLVAEVTEAKNKR
;
A
#
# COMPACT_ATOMS: atom_id res chain seq x y z
N GLY A 1 9.61 -9.98 0.14
CA GLY A 1 9.48 -10.73 1.39
C GLY A 1 8.02 -11.01 1.65
N HIS A 2 7.66 -11.22 2.91
CA HIS A 2 6.32 -11.62 3.34
C HIS A 2 5.66 -10.48 4.13
N VAL A 3 4.39 -10.19 3.81
CA VAL A 3 3.61 -9.11 4.41
C VAL A 3 2.22 -9.57 4.83
N ALA A 4 1.62 -8.89 5.79
CA ALA A 4 0.22 -9.08 6.21
C ALA A 4 -0.51 -7.73 6.25
N LEU A 5 -1.76 -7.70 5.79
CA LEU A 5 -2.59 -6.50 5.76
C LEU A 5 -3.51 -6.43 6.99
N TYR A 6 -3.64 -5.23 7.53
CA TYR A 6 -4.54 -4.86 8.61
C TYR A 6 -5.41 -3.67 8.18
N ASN A 7 -6.65 -3.65 8.65
CA ASN A 7 -7.57 -2.53 8.46
C ASN A 7 -7.83 -1.84 9.80
N PHE A 8 -7.95 -0.53 9.79
CA PHE A 8 -8.43 0.21 10.95
C PHE A 8 -9.96 0.34 10.85
N ASN A 9 -10.67 -0.22 11.83
CA ASN A 9 -12.13 -0.30 11.80
C ASN A 9 -12.80 0.93 12.44
N ALA A 10 -14.13 1.02 12.32
CA ALA A 10 -14.91 2.13 12.88
C ALA A 10 -14.91 2.21 14.42
N ASN A 11 -14.51 1.14 15.10
CA ASN A 11 -14.36 1.10 16.56
C ASN A 11 -12.98 1.61 17.02
N ASN A 12 -12.17 2.14 16.10
CA ASN A 12 -10.80 2.58 16.33
C ASN A 12 -9.84 1.45 16.73
N GLU A 13 -10.06 0.25 16.18
CA GLU A 13 -9.23 -0.92 16.44
C GLU A 13 -8.61 -1.45 15.14
N TRP A 14 -7.42 -2.04 15.26
CA TRP A 14 -6.77 -2.74 14.15
C TRP A 14 -7.30 -4.16 14.04
N GLU A 15 -7.77 -4.52 12.85
CA GLU A 15 -8.26 -5.85 12.51
C GLU A 15 -7.33 -6.49 11.48
N LYS A 16 -6.85 -7.70 11.76
CA LYS A 16 -6.07 -8.49 10.80
C LYS A 16 -6.99 -8.97 9.68
N THR A 17 -6.59 -8.77 8.43
CA THR A 17 -7.31 -9.29 7.28
C THR A 17 -6.83 -10.68 6.89
N ASP A 18 -7.55 -11.35 5.97
CA ASP A 18 -7.13 -12.61 5.35
C ASP A 18 -6.13 -12.42 4.19
N VAL A 19 -5.51 -11.24 4.06
CA VAL A 19 -4.51 -10.95 3.01
C VAL A 19 -3.11 -10.99 3.60
N GLU A 20 -2.38 -12.05 3.26
CA GLU A 20 -1.01 -12.27 3.70
C GLU A 20 -0.21 -12.99 2.59
N GLY A 21 0.97 -12.46 2.24
CA GLY A 21 1.76 -13.00 1.13
C GLY A 21 2.86 -12.08 0.64
N ALA A 22 3.09 -12.07 -0.67
CA ALA A 22 4.18 -11.30 -1.28
C ALA A 22 3.68 -9.96 -1.83
N LEU A 23 4.39 -8.87 -1.52
CA LEU A 23 4.08 -7.52 -2.00
C LEU A 23 4.88 -7.20 -3.27
N PHE A 24 4.22 -6.58 -4.24
CA PHE A 24 4.79 -6.11 -5.50
C PHE A 24 4.35 -4.69 -5.78
N LEU A 25 5.26 -3.87 -6.31
CA LEU A 25 4.92 -2.60 -6.96
C LEU A 25 5.06 -2.79 -8.47
N TYR A 26 4.08 -2.34 -9.24
CA TYR A 26 4.13 -2.49 -10.70
C TYR A 26 3.52 -1.29 -11.42
N SER A 27 3.94 -1.10 -12.67
CA SER A 27 3.42 -0.08 -13.57
C SER A 27 2.54 -0.67 -14.65
N ARG A 28 1.63 0.14 -15.19
CA ARG A 28 0.71 -0.19 -16.29
C ARG A 28 0.67 0.95 -17.29
N THR A 29 0.20 0.68 -18.50
CA THR A 29 0.03 1.67 -19.56
C THR A 29 -1.24 2.51 -19.45
N GLY A 30 -2.17 2.13 -18.57
CA GLY A 30 -3.42 2.86 -18.30
C GLY A 30 -3.49 3.37 -16.87
N GLU A 31 -4.46 4.24 -16.59
CA GLU A 31 -4.72 4.77 -15.25
C GLU A 31 -5.39 3.70 -14.36
N PRO A 32 -4.99 3.56 -13.07
CA PRO A 32 -3.84 4.18 -12.42
C PRO A 32 -2.51 3.57 -12.89
N GLN A 33 -1.54 4.44 -13.21
CA GLN A 33 -0.24 4.04 -13.78
C GLN A 33 0.55 3.10 -12.87
N TYR A 34 0.47 3.29 -11.54
CA TYR A 34 1.20 2.50 -10.56
C TYR A 34 0.24 1.87 -9.55
N ASN A 35 0.54 0.65 -9.12
CA ASN A 35 -0.26 -0.09 -8.16
C ASN A 35 0.65 -0.90 -7.22
N ALA A 36 0.21 -1.04 -5.97
CA ALA A 36 0.72 -2.01 -5.02
C ALA A 36 -0.17 -3.26 -5.05
N PHE A 37 0.43 -4.44 -5.06
CA PHE A 37 -0.27 -5.72 -5.14
C PHE A 37 0.25 -6.69 -4.09
N VAL A 38 -0.63 -7.24 -3.26
CA VAL A 38 -0.28 -8.36 -2.38
C VAL A 38 -0.87 -9.62 -2.98
N LEU A 39 0.00 -10.51 -3.45
CA LEU A 39 -0.38 -11.85 -3.87
C LEU A 39 -0.68 -12.67 -2.62
N ASN A 40 -1.97 -12.88 -2.35
CA ASN A 40 -2.44 -13.59 -1.19
C ASN A 40 -2.11 -15.09 -1.29
N ARG A 41 -1.59 -15.65 -0.20
CA ARG A 41 -1.29 -17.09 -0.09
C ARG A 41 -2.41 -17.86 0.60
N LEU A 42 -3.31 -17.17 1.32
CA LEU A 42 -4.40 -17.78 2.09
C LEU A 42 -5.66 -18.00 1.24
N SER A 43 -5.86 -17.18 0.20
CA SER A 43 -7.03 -17.24 -0.67
C SER A 43 -6.73 -16.69 -2.07
N THR A 44 -7.72 -16.74 -2.96
CA THR A 44 -7.64 -16.11 -4.30
C THR A 44 -7.96 -14.61 -4.29
N ILE A 45 -8.26 -14.04 -3.13
CA ILE A 45 -8.58 -12.61 -2.96
C ILE A 45 -7.29 -11.87 -2.63
N ASN A 46 -6.81 -11.08 -3.59
CA ASN A 46 -5.59 -10.29 -3.48
C ASN A 46 -5.89 -8.83 -3.09
N LEU A 47 -4.91 -8.13 -2.52
CA LEU A 47 -4.94 -6.67 -2.45
C LEU A 47 -4.43 -6.09 -3.76
N ILE A 48 -5.17 -5.15 -4.35
CA ILE A 48 -4.69 -4.25 -5.40
C ILE A 48 -4.99 -2.84 -4.92
N GLU A 49 -3.95 -2.08 -4.59
CA GLU A 49 -4.07 -0.71 -4.11
C GLU A 49 -3.48 0.27 -5.16
N PRO A 50 -4.30 1.13 -5.77
CA PRO A 50 -3.84 2.19 -6.66
C PRO A 50 -2.91 3.18 -5.97
N ILE A 51 -1.74 3.43 -6.55
CA ILE A 51 -0.88 4.54 -6.12
C ILE A 51 -1.34 5.81 -6.85
N ASN A 52 -1.99 6.69 -6.11
CA ASN A 52 -2.55 7.95 -6.61
C ASN A 52 -2.19 9.11 -5.66
N GLU A 53 -2.49 10.35 -6.07
CA GLU A 53 -2.17 11.57 -5.32
C GLU A 53 -2.90 11.69 -3.96
N GLY A 54 -4.00 10.96 -3.77
CA GLY A 54 -4.74 10.92 -2.50
C GLY A 54 -4.23 9.85 -1.53
N LEU A 55 -3.18 9.10 -1.90
CA LEU A 55 -2.57 8.10 -1.04
C LEU A 55 -1.62 8.79 -0.04
N ASP A 56 -1.97 8.74 1.23
CA ASP A 56 -1.18 9.30 2.33
C ASP A 56 -0.46 8.18 3.07
N LEU A 57 0.84 8.33 3.31
CA LEU A 57 1.71 7.27 3.83
C LEU A 57 2.34 7.69 5.16
N GLN A 58 2.43 6.74 6.08
CA GLN A 58 3.17 6.91 7.32
C GLN A 58 3.97 5.65 7.63
N LEU A 59 5.30 5.79 7.63
CA LEU A 59 6.20 4.72 8.04
C LEU A 59 6.27 4.63 9.58
N GLN A 60 5.84 3.51 10.14
CA GLN A 60 6.02 3.14 11.55
C GLN A 60 6.54 1.71 11.62
N GLU A 61 7.84 1.53 11.34
CA GLU A 61 8.47 0.23 11.22
C GLU A 61 8.13 -0.72 12.39
N PRO A 62 7.76 -1.99 12.13
CA PRO A 62 7.77 -2.69 10.83
C PRO A 62 6.49 -2.54 10.00
N PHE A 63 5.70 -1.49 10.23
CA PHE A 63 4.46 -1.22 9.52
C PHE A 63 4.59 -0.03 8.55
N LEU A 64 4.01 -0.19 7.37
CA LEU A 64 3.67 0.93 6.49
C LEU A 64 2.17 1.19 6.64
N LEU A 65 1.81 2.29 7.30
CA LEU A 65 0.44 2.75 7.39
C LEU A 65 0.13 3.57 6.16
N TYR A 66 -1.08 3.43 5.65
CA TYR A 66 -1.54 4.26 4.56
C TYR A 66 -3.04 4.57 4.67
N ARG A 67 -3.42 5.72 4.16
CA ARG A 67 -4.81 6.14 4.02
C ARG A 67 -5.13 6.33 2.55
N THR A 68 -6.19 5.69 2.09
CA THR A 68 -6.67 5.80 0.71
C THR A 68 -7.38 7.13 0.48
N SER A 69 -7.62 7.47 -0.79
CA SER A 69 -8.41 8.65 -1.16
C SER A 69 -9.88 8.57 -0.71
N SER A 70 -10.40 7.36 -0.44
CA SER A 70 -11.73 7.15 0.16
C SER A 70 -11.73 7.31 1.69
N GLY A 71 -10.58 7.54 2.31
CA GLY A 71 -10.42 7.73 3.75
C GLY A 71 -10.25 6.44 4.56
N GLN A 72 -10.15 5.28 3.90
CA GLN A 72 -9.88 4.01 4.57
C GLN A 72 -8.42 3.97 5.05
N ILE A 73 -8.20 3.47 6.26
CA ILE A 73 -6.87 3.39 6.87
C ILE A 73 -6.46 1.93 6.97
N HIS A 74 -5.25 1.66 6.50
CA HIS A 74 -4.66 0.34 6.42
C HIS A 74 -3.25 0.34 6.99
N ALA A 75 -2.77 -0.83 7.38
CA ALA A 75 -1.38 -1.06 7.71
C ALA A 75 -0.89 -2.34 7.04
N ILE A 76 0.27 -2.27 6.40
CA ILE A 76 0.98 -3.45 5.91
C ILE A 76 2.11 -3.72 6.89
N TRP A 77 2.02 -4.85 7.59
CA TRP A 77 3.11 -5.36 8.38
C TRP A 77 4.11 -6.09 7.49
N PHE A 78 5.40 -5.85 7.69
CA PHE A 78 6.46 -6.51 6.97
C PHE A 78 7.23 -7.45 7.89
N TYR A 79 7.50 -8.65 7.39
CA TYR A 79 8.42 -9.57 8.07
C TYR A 79 9.86 -9.00 8.11
N ASP A 80 10.30 -8.40 7.00
CA ASP A 80 11.60 -7.74 6.88
C ASP A 80 11.44 -6.22 7.04
N ARG A 81 12.02 -5.69 8.12
CA ARG A 81 12.01 -4.26 8.43
C ARG A 81 12.69 -3.41 7.34
N ASP A 82 13.80 -3.88 6.77
CA ASP A 82 14.52 -3.12 5.75
C ASP A 82 13.73 -3.08 4.43
N GLU A 83 12.96 -4.15 4.15
CA GLU A 83 12.03 -4.17 3.03
C GLU A 83 10.89 -3.15 3.22
N CYS A 84 10.36 -3.02 4.44
CA CYS A 84 9.36 -1.99 4.78
C CYS A 84 9.84 -0.59 4.41
N ILE A 85 11.05 -0.22 4.83
CA ILE A 85 11.66 1.09 4.54
C ILE A 85 11.85 1.30 3.04
N LYS A 86 12.35 0.29 2.32
CA LYS A 86 12.59 0.37 0.87
C LYS A 86 11.29 0.56 0.11
N ILE A 87 10.24 -0.17 0.47
CA ILE A 87 8.92 -0.06 -0.16
C ILE A 87 8.29 1.29 0.17
N ALA A 88 8.31 1.74 1.42
CA ALA A 88 7.75 3.03 1.80
C ALA A 88 8.33 4.18 0.95
N LYS A 89 9.67 4.24 0.85
CA LYS A 89 10.37 5.22 0.00
C LYS A 89 10.00 5.09 -1.48
N ALA A 90 9.83 3.87 -1.98
CA ALA A 90 9.44 3.65 -3.36
C ALA A 90 8.01 4.16 -3.62
N VAL A 91 7.06 3.87 -2.74
CA VAL A 91 5.67 4.35 -2.88
C VAL A 91 5.60 5.86 -2.74
N GLU A 92 6.30 6.48 -1.77
CA GLU A 92 6.38 7.93 -1.62
C GLU A 92 6.84 8.62 -2.92
N LYS A 93 7.89 8.08 -3.55
CA LYS A 93 8.38 8.59 -4.83
C LYS A 93 7.32 8.48 -5.94
N LEU A 94 6.64 7.33 -6.03
CA LEU A 94 5.62 7.11 -7.05
C LEU A 94 4.39 8.01 -6.85
N VAL A 95 3.98 8.27 -5.60
CA VAL A 95 2.90 9.23 -5.28
C VAL A 95 3.29 10.64 -5.74
N ALA A 96 4.52 11.08 -5.48
CA ALA A 96 5.02 12.36 -5.97
C ALA A 96 5.01 12.45 -7.51
N GLU A 97 5.49 11.41 -8.21
CA GLU A 97 5.47 11.35 -9.68
C GLU A 97 4.05 11.49 -10.25
N VAL A 98 3.07 10.77 -9.69
CA VAL A 98 1.67 10.85 -10.12
C VAL A 98 1.07 12.23 -9.85
N THR A 99 1.40 12.83 -8.71
CA THR A 99 0.91 14.15 -8.31
C THR A 99 1.43 15.24 -9.24
N GLU A 100 2.71 15.21 -9.59
CA GLU A 100 3.31 16.14 -10.55
C GLU A 100 2.73 15.99 -11.96
N ALA A 101 2.49 14.75 -12.41
CA ALA A 101 1.91 14.49 -13.73
C ALA A 101 0.48 15.05 -13.85
N LYS A 102 -0.31 15.01 -12.77
CA LYS A 102 -1.65 15.62 -12.73
C LYS A 102 -1.62 17.14 -12.75
N ASN A 103 -0.71 17.77 -12.01
CA ASN A 103 -0.61 19.24 -11.98
C ASN A 103 -0.17 19.86 -13.31
N LYS A 104 0.39 19.07 -14.24
CA LYS A 104 0.80 19.49 -15.58
C LYS A 104 -0.27 19.31 -16.66
N ARG A 105 -1.39 18.64 -16.35
CA ARG A 105 -2.53 18.43 -17.25
C ARG A 105 -3.56 19.53 -17.04
#